data_AF-A0A166FM28-F1
#
_entry.id   AF-A0A166FM28-F1
#
_cell.length_a   1.000
_cell.length_b   1.000
_cell.length_c   1.000
_cell.angle_alpha   90.00
_cell.angle_beta   90.00
_cell.angle_gamma   90.00
#
_symmetry.space_group_name_H-M   'P 1'
#
loop_
_entity.id
_entity.type
_entity.pdbx_description
1 polymer ?
#
loop_
_entity_poly.entity_id
_entity_poly.type
_entity_poly.pdbx_seq_one_letter_code
_entity_poly.pdbx_strand_id
1 'polypeptide(L)'
;MFENEKRIVIVLDNAKTHIAKIGKTIAKILNIKLVFLEKYASDINPIERVWYSIKDKLSVTYVEDEMFLMTEFSRYFYIYANSRTLIENWLDTYIN
;
A
#
# COMPACT_ATOMS: atom_id res chain seq x y z
N MET A 1 -6.47 24.87 13.52
CA MET A 1 -6.72 23.42 13.72
C MET A 1 -5.79 22.68 12.76
N PHE A 2 -4.98 21.73 13.25
CA PHE A 2 -3.90 20.97 12.57
C PHE A 2 -2.44 21.45 12.69
N GLU A 3 -2.12 22.61 13.27
CA GLU A 3 -0.73 23.11 13.33
C GLU A 3 0.27 22.16 14.03
N ASN A 4 -0.19 21.27 14.91
CA ASN A 4 0.64 20.34 15.66
C ASN A 4 0.41 18.85 15.32
N GLU A 5 -0.42 18.52 14.33
CA GLU A 5 -0.69 17.12 13.96
C GLU A 5 0.23 16.64 12.84
N LYS A 6 0.75 15.41 12.99
CA LYS A 6 1.49 14.76 11.90
C LYS A 6 0.53 14.50 10.75
N ARG A 7 0.81 15.12 9.61
CA ARG A 7 -0.01 14.99 8.40
C ARG A 7 0.12 13.58 7.82
N ILE A 8 -1.00 12.91 7.59
CA ILE A 8 -1.03 11.64 6.85
C ILE A 8 -0.79 11.90 5.36
N VAL A 9 0.14 11.15 4.79
CA VAL A 9 0.43 11.13 3.34
C VAL A 9 0.07 9.73 2.82
N ILE A 10 -0.74 9.67 1.76
CA ILE A 10 -1.11 8.42 1.09
C ILE A 10 -0.54 8.46 -0.33
N VAL A 11 0.27 7.46 -0.67
CA VAL A 11 0.82 7.24 -2.01
C VAL A 11 -0.11 6.29 -2.76
N LEU A 12 -0.54 6.68 -3.96
CA LEU A 12 -1.53 5.96 -4.76
C LEU A 12 -1.05 5.84 -6.22
N ASP A 13 -1.46 4.77 -6.88
CA ASP A 13 -1.39 4.69 -8.34
C ASP A 13 -2.50 5.54 -9.00
N ASN A 14 -2.56 5.52 -10.33
CA ASN A 14 -3.54 6.28 -11.11
C ASN A 14 -4.84 5.48 -11.40
N ALA A 15 -5.19 4.49 -10.57
CA ALA A 15 -6.46 3.78 -10.74
C ALA A 15 -7.64 4.78 -10.77
N LYS A 16 -8.64 4.53 -11.64
CA LYS A 16 -9.79 5.44 -11.84
C LYS A 16 -10.53 5.74 -10.53
N THR A 17 -10.59 4.76 -9.63
CA THR A 17 -11.18 4.88 -8.29
C THR A 17 -10.40 5.83 -7.39
N HIS A 18 -9.06 5.81 -7.43
CA HIS A 18 -8.20 6.68 -6.61
C HIS A 18 -8.24 8.15 -7.07
N ILE A 19 -8.43 8.40 -8.36
CA ILE A 19 -8.49 9.78 -8.91
C ILE A 19 -9.89 10.41 -8.81
N ALA A 20 -10.89 9.66 -8.34
CA ALA A 20 -12.27 10.11 -8.23
C ALA A 20 -12.41 11.35 -7.32
N LYS A 21 -13.29 12.27 -7.72
CA LYS A 21 -13.48 13.56 -7.04
C LYS A 21 -13.86 13.39 -5.57
N ILE A 22 -14.70 12.41 -5.26
CA ILE A 22 -15.18 12.15 -3.89
C ILE A 22 -14.01 11.83 -2.94
N GLY A 23 -13.08 10.96 -3.33
CA GLY A 23 -11.92 10.61 -2.52
C GLY A 23 -10.99 11.80 -2.28
N LYS A 24 -10.74 12.61 -3.32
CA LYS A 24 -9.94 13.84 -3.21
C LYS A 24 -10.58 14.88 -2.27
N THR A 25 -11.91 15.04 -2.34
CA THR A 25 -12.65 15.93 -1.45
C THR A 25 -12.53 15.48 0.01
N ILE A 26 -12.73 14.18 0.28
CA ILE A 26 -12.62 13.62 1.63
C ILE A 26 -11.20 13.79 2.17
N ALA A 27 -10.18 13.46 1.38
CA ALA A 27 -8.78 13.63 1.78
C ALA A 27 -8.47 15.10 2.15
N LYS A 28 -8.99 16.07 1.40
CA LYS A 28 -8.85 17.50 1.72
C LYS A 28 -9.49 17.86 3.06
N ILE A 29 -10.71 17.38 3.32
CA ILE A 29 -11.44 17.63 4.58
C ILE A 29 -10.66 17.05 5.77
N LEU A 30 -10.07 15.86 5.61
CA LEU A 30 -9.31 15.15 6.64
C LEU A 30 -7.83 15.60 6.74
N ASN A 31 -7.42 16.65 6.02
CA ASN A 31 -6.03 17.11 5.92
C ASN A 31 -5.03 16.03 5.42
N ILE A 32 -5.50 15.00 4.73
CA ILE A 32 -4.68 13.95 4.14
C ILE A 32 -4.06 14.44 2.83
N LYS A 33 -2.74 14.27 2.67
CA LYS A 33 -2.06 14.53 1.39
C LYS A 33 -2.10 13.28 0.53
N LEU A 34 -2.72 13.37 -0.64
CA LEU A 34 -2.61 12.34 -1.67
C LEU A 34 -1.41 12.65 -2.58
N VAL A 35 -0.58 11.64 -2.84
CA VAL A 35 0.53 11.66 -3.78
C VAL A 35 0.26 10.58 -4.82
N PHE A 36 0.12 10.98 -6.08
CA PHE A 36 -0.10 10.04 -7.17
C PHE A 36 1.25 9.74 -7.83
N LEU A 37 1.56 8.46 -8.01
CA LEU A 37 2.74 8.03 -8.75
C LEU A 37 2.63 8.44 -10.22
N GLU A 38 3.77 8.57 -10.90
CA GLU A 38 3.77 8.80 -12.34
C GLU A 38 3.12 7.62 -13.10
N LYS A 39 2.70 7.86 -14.34
CA LYS A 39 2.16 6.79 -15.18
C LYS A 39 3.24 5.73 -15.40
N TYR A 40 2.82 4.46 -15.37
CA TYR A 40 3.69 3.28 -15.55
C TYR A 40 4.76 3.10 -14.46
N ALA A 41 4.70 3.84 -13.35
CA ALA A 41 5.57 3.67 -12.19
C ALA A 41 5.02 2.63 -11.18
N SER A 42 4.37 1.56 -11.66
CA SER A 42 3.81 0.50 -10.80
C SER A 42 4.88 -0.10 -9.89
N ASP A 43 6.08 -0.27 -10.42
CA ASP A 43 7.20 -0.92 -9.72
C ASP A 43 7.76 -0.06 -8.58
N ILE A 44 7.39 1.23 -8.54
CA ILE A 44 7.75 2.17 -7.48
C ILE A 44 6.71 2.15 -6.34
N ASN A 45 5.55 1.51 -6.53
CA ASN A 45 4.55 1.45 -5.47
C ASN A 45 5.03 0.51 -4.34
N PRO A 46 5.21 1.01 -3.10
CA PRO A 46 5.79 0.22 -2.02
C PRO A 46 4.96 -1.03 -1.66
N ILE A 47 3.66 -1.06 -1.98
CA ILE A 47 2.81 -2.23 -1.77
C ILE A 47 3.18 -3.41 -2.68
N GLU A 48 3.82 -3.18 -3.83
CA GLU A 48 4.18 -4.27 -4.75
C GLU A 48 5.14 -5.26 -4.09
N ARG A 49 6.08 -4.78 -3.26
CA ARG A 49 6.97 -5.66 -2.48
C ARG A 49 6.21 -6.56 -1.50
N VAL A 50 5.14 -6.03 -0.91
CA VAL A 50 4.23 -6.81 -0.05
C VAL A 50 3.53 -7.87 -0.90
N TRP A 51 3.00 -7.51 -2.07
CA TRP A 51 2.36 -8.46 -2.99
C TRP A 51 3.32 -9.55 -3.47
N TYR A 52 4.55 -9.21 -3.84
CA TYR A 52 5.56 -10.21 -4.22
C TYR A 52 5.83 -11.19 -3.07
N SER A 53 5.98 -10.70 -1.84
CA SER A 53 6.27 -11.53 -0.67
C SER A 53 5.11 -12.48 -0.33
N ILE A 54 3.86 -12.02 -0.44
CA ILE A 54 2.67 -12.86 -0.23
C ILE A 54 2.58 -13.93 -1.32
N LYS A 55 2.73 -13.54 -2.61
CA LYS A 55 2.65 -14.47 -3.74
C LYS A 55 3.75 -15.54 -3.67
N ASP A 56 4.97 -15.17 -3.28
CA ASP A 56 6.07 -16.12 -3.06
C ASP A 56 5.65 -17.23 -2.10
N LYS A 57 5.07 -16.88 -0.95
CA LYS A 57 4.63 -17.87 0.04
C LYS A 57 3.42 -18.69 -0.41
N LEU A 58 2.41 -18.05 -0.99
CA LEU A 58 1.22 -18.76 -1.44
C LEU A 58 1.49 -19.67 -2.64
N SER A 59 2.48 -19.36 -3.49
CA SER A 59 2.78 -20.14 -4.70
C SER A 59 3.21 -21.59 -4.42
N VAL A 60 3.75 -21.85 -3.22
CA VAL A 60 4.18 -23.18 -2.77
C VAL A 60 3.27 -23.79 -1.72
N THR A 61 2.16 -23.11 -1.40
CA THR A 61 1.19 -23.55 -0.40
C THR A 61 0.07 -24.34 -1.10
N TYR A 62 -0.28 -25.51 -0.57
CA TYR A 62 -1.48 -26.23 -1.02
C TYR A 62 -2.73 -25.46 -0.58
N VAL A 63 -3.54 -25.00 -1.54
CA VAL A 63 -4.77 -24.26 -1.29
C VAL A 63 -5.95 -25.21 -1.40
N GLU A 64 -6.60 -25.46 -0.27
CA GLU A 64 -7.76 -26.35 -0.20
C GLU A 64 -9.04 -25.67 -0.70
N ASP A 65 -9.29 -24.45 -0.22
CA ASP A 65 -10.45 -23.66 -0.59
C ASP A 65 -10.17 -22.14 -0.51
N GLU A 66 -11.18 -21.36 -0.88
CA GLU A 66 -11.12 -19.89 -0.85
C GLU A 66 -10.91 -19.35 0.57
N MET A 67 -11.52 -19.98 1.59
CA MET A 67 -11.42 -19.53 2.98
C MET A 67 -9.99 -19.70 3.51
N PHE A 68 -9.36 -20.83 3.20
CA PHE A 68 -7.95 -21.09 3.48
C PHE A 68 -7.06 -20.03 2.80
N LEU A 69 -7.28 -19.77 1.50
CA LEU A 69 -6.53 -18.75 0.77
C LEU A 69 -6.67 -17.37 1.40
N MET A 70 -7.90 -16.95 1.74
CA MET A 70 -8.18 -15.66 2.37
C MET A 70 -7.54 -15.55 3.76
N THR A 71 -7.53 -16.65 4.52
CA THR A 71 -6.90 -16.72 5.85
C THR A 71 -5.39 -16.56 5.74
N GLU A 72 -4.75 -17.33 4.87
CA GLU A 72 -3.30 -17.28 4.68
C GLU A 72 -2.86 -15.96 4.05
N PHE A 73 -3.59 -15.45 3.07
CA PHE A 73 -3.34 -14.12 2.50
C PHE A 73 -3.40 -13.04 3.57
N SER A 74 -4.45 -13.02 4.40
CA SER A 74 -4.58 -12.05 5.48
C SER A 74 -3.42 -12.14 6.47
N ARG A 75 -3.04 -13.36 6.86
CA ARG A 75 -1.90 -13.61 7.75
C ARG A 75 -0.60 -13.03 7.16
N TYR A 76 -0.27 -13.38 5.91
CA TYR A 76 0.94 -12.88 5.26
C TYR A 76 0.89 -11.37 5.01
N PHE A 77 -0.28 -10.82 4.68
CA PHE A 77 -0.46 -9.38 4.53
C PHE A 77 -0.09 -8.64 5.81
N TYR A 78 -0.60 -9.06 6.97
CA TYR A 78 -0.22 -8.42 8.23
C TYR A 78 1.26 -8.57 8.58
N ILE A 79 1.88 -9.71 8.27
CA ILE A 79 3.32 -9.91 8.49
C ILE A 79 4.13 -8.94 7.62
N TYR A 80 3.83 -8.87 6.33
CA TYR A 80 4.64 -8.11 5.37
C TYR A 80 4.32 -6.62 5.35
N ALA A 81 3.06 -6.22 5.50
CA ALA A 81 2.69 -4.80 5.57
C ALA A 81 3.28 -4.09 6.80
N ASN A 82 3.52 -4.82 7.90
CA ASN A 82 4.19 -4.29 9.09
C ASN A 82 5.72 -4.48 9.06
N SER A 83 6.27 -5.03 7.98
CA SER A 83 7.70 -5.28 7.86
C SER A 83 8.44 -4.03 7.40
N ARG A 84 9.20 -3.41 8.31
CA ARG A 84 10.02 -2.24 7.99
C ARG A 84 11.06 -2.55 6.92
N THR A 85 11.65 -3.75 6.94
CA THR A 85 12.70 -4.16 6.00
C THR A 85 12.24 -4.20 4.55
N LEU A 86 10.93 -4.41 4.29
CA LEU A 86 10.40 -4.37 2.93
C LEU A 86 10.36 -2.96 2.35
N ILE A 87 10.20 -1.94 3.20
CA ILE A 87 10.03 -0.54 2.79
C ILE A 87 11.27 0.33 3.04
N GLU A 88 12.27 -0.13 3.80
CA GLU A 88 13.47 0.64 4.17
C GLU A 88 14.15 1.29 2.96
N ASN A 89 14.52 0.51 1.95
CA ASN A 89 15.14 1.05 0.73
C ASN A 89 14.24 2.07 0.01
N TRP A 90 12.91 1.87 0.06
CA TRP A 90 11.97 2.79 -0.55
C TRP A 90 11.92 4.12 0.21
N LEU A 91 11.88 4.07 1.55
CA LEU A 91 11.96 5.26 2.40
C LEU A 91 13.25 6.03 2.15
N ASP A 92 14.38 5.33 2.08
CA ASP A 92 15.69 5.95 1.82
C ASP A 92 15.81 6.57 0.42
N THR A 93 15.10 6.03 -0.56
CA THR A 93 15.15 6.54 -1.95
C THR A 93 14.21 7.72 -2.17
N TYR A 94 13.05 7.76 -1.51
CA TYR A 94 11.96 8.66 -1.88
C TYR A 94 11.50 9.61 -0.76
N ILE A 95 11.91 9.40 0.50
CA ILE A 95 11.44 10.17 1.65
C ILE A 95 12.58 10.86 2.41
N ASN A 96 13.68 10.14 2.65
CA ASN A 96 14.87 10.68 3.32
C ASN A 96 15.72 11.53 2.37
#